data_AF-A0A352FL19-F1
#
_entry.id   AF-A0A352FL19-F1
#
_cell.length_a   1.000
_cell.length_b   1.000
_cell.length_c   1.000
_cell.angle_alpha   90.00
_cell.angle_beta   90.00
_cell.angle_gamma   90.00
#
_symmetry.space_group_name_H-M   'P 1'
#
loop_
_entity.id
_entity.type
_entity.pdbx_description
1 polymer ?
#
loop_
_entity_poly.entity_id
_entity_poly.type
_entity_poly.pdbx_seq_one_letter_code
_entity_poly.pdbx_strand_id
1 'polypeptide(L)' 'MFLLQAITPPGHEVTLIDANAKAMSDDEIVQFVLEQKIELVGIGAMTRMAEKAYRVADAIRAAGVQVVMGGPH' A
#
# COMPACT_ATOMS: atom_id res chain seq x y z
N MET A 1 -7.54 -15.97 -2.68
CA MET A 1 -7.84 -15.35 -1.38
C MET A 1 -6.52 -14.92 -0.76
N PHE A 2 -6.34 -13.64 -0.45
CA PHE A 2 -5.09 -13.13 0.12
C PHE A 2 -5.15 -13.20 1.65
N LEU A 3 -4.07 -13.69 2.27
CA LEU A 3 -4.04 -13.98 3.71
C LEU A 3 -4.42 -12.77 4.56
N LEU A 4 -3.84 -11.60 4.27
CA LEU A 4 -4.10 -10.37 5.03
C LEU A 4 -5.61 -10.03 5.04
N GLN A 5 -6.25 -10.06 3.87
CA GLN A 5 -7.69 -9.81 3.76
C GLN A 5 -8.50 -10.86 4.54
N ALA A 6 -8.10 -12.13 4.50
CA ALA A 6 -8.80 -13.21 5.19
C ALA A 6 -8.69 -13.13 6.73
N ILE A 7 -7.61 -12.55 7.26
CA ILE A 7 -7.38 -12.40 8.71
C ILE A 7 -7.69 -10.99 9.24
N THR A 8 -8.09 -10.07 8.36
CA THR A 8 -8.46 -8.71 8.79
C THR A 8 -9.75 -8.78 9.61
N PRO A 9 -9.82 -8.14 10.80
CA PRO A 9 -11.03 -8.13 11.60
C PRO A 9 -12.24 -7.60 10.82
N PRO A 10 -13.46 -8.05 11.14
CA PRO A 10 -14.68 -7.53 10.50
C PRO A 10 -14.84 -6.03 10.75
N GLY A 11 -15.44 -5.33 9.78
CA GLY A 11 -15.62 -3.88 9.83
C GLY A 11 -14.56 -3.07 9.09
N HIS A 12 -13.53 -3.73 8.55
CA HIS A 12 -12.53 -3.10 7.69
C HIS A 12 -12.65 -3.61 6.24
N GLU A 13 -12.75 -2.67 5.30
CA GLU A 13 -12.68 -2.98 3.88
C GLU A 13 -11.21 -3.05 3.44
N VAL A 14 -10.87 -4.10 2.68
CA VAL A 14 -9.49 -4.33 2.24
C VAL A 14 -9.44 -4.31 0.72
N THR A 15 -8.72 -3.33 0.18
CA THR A 15 -8.38 -3.22 -1.24
C THR A 15 -6.95 -3.69 -1.47
N LEU A 16 -6.72 -4.42 -2.55
CA LEU A 16 -5.38 -4.92 -2.92
C LEU A 16 -4.94 -4.32 -4.24
N ILE A 17 -3.70 -3.81 -4.25
CA ILE A 17 -3.03 -3.31 -5.44
C ILE A 17 -1.77 -4.16 -5.65
N ASP A 18 -1.69 -4.81 -6.81
CA ASP A 18 -0.45 -5.49 -7.23
C ASP A 18 0.34 -4.57 -8.16
N ALA A 19 1.48 -4.11 -7.67
CA ALA A 19 2.38 -3.22 -8.42
C ALA A 19 2.95 -3.85 -9.71
N ASN A 20 2.88 -5.17 -9.87
CA ASN A 20 3.26 -5.86 -11.10
C ASN A 20 2.09 -5.96 -12.10
N ALA A 21 0.85 -6.01 -11.61
CA ALA A 21 -0.33 -6.12 -12.47
C ALA A 21 -0.75 -4.77 -13.06
N LYS A 22 -0.57 -3.68 -12.30
CA LYS A 22 -0.84 -2.32 -12.75
C LYS A 22 0.33 -1.42 -12.35
N ALA A 23 1.07 -0.97 -13.36
CA ALA A 23 2.10 0.04 -13.14
C ALA A 23 1.40 1.38 -12.86
N MET A 24 1.62 1.92 -11.66
CA MET A 24 1.21 3.25 -11.26
C MET A 24 2.44 4.03 -10.81
N SER A 25 2.48 5.32 -11.15
CA SER A 25 3.40 6.29 -10.57
C SER A 25 3.03 6.56 -9.10
N ASP A 26 3.93 7.20 -8.36
CA ASP A 26 3.70 7.49 -6.95
C ASP A 26 2.49 8.43 -6.78
N ASP A 27 2.36 9.44 -7.65
CA ASP A 27 1.24 10.38 -7.65
C ASP A 27 -0.10 9.67 -7.93
N GLU A 28 -0.13 8.73 -8.87
CA GLU A 28 -1.34 7.92 -9.13
C GLU A 28 -1.71 7.04 -7.94
N ILE A 29 -0.71 6.49 -7.22
CA ILE A 29 -0.95 5.71 -6.00
C ILE A 29 -1.53 6.61 -4.91
N VAL A 30 -0.95 7.78 -4.69
CA VAL A 30 -1.43 8.76 -3.71
C VAL A 30 -2.86 9.18 -4.05
N GLN A 31 -3.12 9.53 -5.30
CA GLN A 31 -4.45 9.91 -5.75
C GLN A 31 -5.47 8.80 -5.52
N PHE A 32 -5.12 7.55 -5.85
CA PHE A 32 -5.97 6.40 -5.58
C PHE A 32 -6.28 6.23 -4.09
N VAL A 33 -5.27 6.33 -3.23
CA VAL A 33 -5.41 6.24 -1.77
C VAL A 33 -6.39 7.29 -1.25
N LEU A 34 -6.29 8.53 -1.73
CA LEU A 34 -7.16 9.64 -1.32
C LEU A 34 -8.59 9.47 -1.83
N GLU A 35 -8.77 9.10 -3.10
CA GLU A 35 -10.09 8.90 -3.71
C GLU A 35 -10.86 7.75 -3.08
N GLN A 36 -10.15 6.64 -2.78
CA GLN A 36 -10.72 5.49 -2.09
C GLN A 36 -10.84 5.69 -0.57
N LYS A 37 -10.42 6.86 -0.05
CA LYS A 37 -10.45 7.20 1.39
C LYS A 37 -9.76 6.15 2.25
N ILE A 38 -8.62 5.64 1.79
CA ILE A 38 -7.85 4.64 2.52
C ILE A 38 -7.16 5.31 3.71
N GLU A 39 -7.45 4.81 4.91
CA GLU A 39 -6.93 5.36 6.17
C GLU A 39 -5.61 4.70 6.60
N LEU A 40 -5.33 3.49 6.10
CA LEU A 40 -4.14 2.71 6.40
C LEU A 40 -3.64 1.97 5.15
N VAL A 41 -2.36 2.14 4.83
CA VAL A 41 -1.69 1.42 3.74
C VAL A 41 -0.67 0.45 4.30
N GLY A 42 -0.80 -0.83 3.93
CA GLY A 42 0.23 -1.85 4.16
C GLY A 42 1.07 -2.07 2.91
N ILE A 43 2.39 -1.89 3.00
CA ILE A 43 3.31 -2.13 1.88
C ILE A 43 4.16 -3.37 2.15
N GLY A 44 3.83 -4.45 1.45
CA GLY A 44 4.63 -5.68 1.40
C GLY A 44 5.64 -5.62 0.27
N ALA A 45 6.94 -5.67 0.58
CA ALA A 45 8.00 -5.64 -0.44
C ALA A 45 9.04 -6.74 -0.23
N MET A 46 9.60 -7.22 -1.34
CA MET A 46 10.85 -8.01 -1.35
C MET A 46 12.04 -7.05 -1.37
N THR A 47 13.21 -7.44 -0.86
CA THR A 47 14.44 -6.61 -0.83
C THR A 47 14.74 -5.87 -2.14
N ARG A 48 14.58 -6.53 -3.30
CA ARG A 48 14.81 -5.91 -4.62
C ARG A 48 13.89 -4.71 -4.94
N MET A 49 12.77 -4.59 -4.22
CA MET A 49 11.78 -3.52 -4.36
C MET A 49 11.85 -2.52 -3.21
N ALA A 50 12.77 -2.67 -2.25
CA ALA A 50 12.79 -1.89 -1.02
C ALA A 50 12.86 -0.38 -1.29
N GLU A 51 13.79 0.07 -2.14
CA GLU A 51 13.93 1.50 -2.49
C GLU A 51 12.61 2.08 -3.03
N LYS A 52 11.98 1.40 -4.00
CA LYS A 52 10.68 1.82 -4.54
C LYS A 52 9.59 1.81 -3.46
N ALA A 53 9.58 0.80 -2.59
CA ALA A 53 8.59 0.66 -1.53
C ALA A 53 8.68 1.81 -0.51
N TYR A 54 9.88 2.19 -0.09
CA TYR A 54 10.09 3.33 0.80
C TYR A 54 9.72 4.65 0.13
N ARG A 55 10.10 4.86 -1.14
CA ARG A 55 9.72 6.05 -1.89
C ARG A 55 8.19 6.22 -1.98
N VAL A 56 7.46 5.16 -2.29
CA VAL A 56 5.99 5.17 -2.32
C VAL A 56 5.43 5.41 -0.91
N ALA A 57 6.01 4.76 0.12
CA ALA A 57 5.59 4.97 1.51
C ALA A 57 5.70 6.43 1.93
N ASP A 58 6.79 7.10 1.55
CA ASP A 58 7.03 8.50 1.91
C ASP A 58 6.07 9.44 1.17
N ALA A 59 5.76 9.17 -0.10
CA ALA A 59 4.75 9.93 -0.84
C ALA A 59 3.35 9.82 -0.18
N ILE A 60 2.96 8.62 0.24
CA ILE A 60 1.67 8.38 0.92
C ILE A 60 1.64 9.05 2.31
N ARG A 61 2.74 8.96 3.07
CA ARG A 61 2.86 9.65 4.36
C ARG A 61 2.79 11.15 4.22
N ALA A 62 3.39 11.72 3.17
CA ALA A 62 3.32 13.15 2.87
C ALA A 62 1.88 13.61 2.59
N ALA A 63 1.02 12.73 2.07
CA ALA A 63 -0.42 12.96 1.92
C ALA A 63 -1.23 12.77 3.22
N GLY A 64 -0.57 12.47 4.35
CA GLY A 64 -1.20 12.35 5.67
C GLY A 64 -1.77 10.98 6.01
N VAL A 65 -1.51 9.95 5.19
CA VAL A 65 -2.05 8.60 5.39
C VAL A 65 -1.03 7.72 6.11
N GLN A 66 -1.52 6.90 7.05
CA GLN A 66 -0.67 6.01 7.83
C GLN A 66 -0.16 4.84 6.97
N VAL A 67 1.15 4.56 7.06
CA VAL A 67 1.80 3.48 6.30
C VAL A 67 2.53 2.50 7.22
N VAL A 68 2.22 1.21 7.07
CA VAL A 68 2.91 0.09 7.71
C VAL A 68 3.75 -0.66 6.69
N MET A 69 5.03 -0.88 6.98
CA MET A 69 5.96 -1.61 6.12
C MET A 69 6.03 -3.09 6.54
N GLY A 70 6.10 -4.01 5.58
CA GLY A 70 6.25 -5.45 5.83
C GLY A 70 6.81 -6.22 4.64
N GLY A 71 6.95 -7.53 4.79
CA GLY A 71 7.60 -8.40 3.80
C GLY A 71 9.08 -8.67 4.12
N PRO A 72 9.75 -9.55 3.35
CA PRO A 72 11.17 -9.83 3.49
C PRO A 72 11.98 -8.78 2.71
N HIS A 73 12.00 -7.56 3.24
CA HIS A 73 12.76 -6.42 2.69
C HIS A 73 14.15 -6.32 3.29
#